data_AF-A0A8J8FMN8-F1
#
_entry.id   AF-A0A8J8FMN8-F1
#
_cell.length_a   1.000
_cell.length_b   1.000
_cell.length_c   1.000
_cell.angle_alpha   90.00
_cell.angle_beta   90.00
_cell.angle_gamma   90.00
#
_symmetry.space_group_name_H-M   'P 1'
#
loop_
_entity.id
_entity.type
_entity.pdbx_description
1 polymer ?
#
loop_
_entity_poly.entity_id
_entity_poly.type
_entity_poly.pdbx_seq_one_letter_code
_entity_poly.pdbx_strand_id
1 'polypeptide(L)'
;MTLAPIVLFVYNRPWHTQQTIEALQKNELANESELFIYSDAPKNESAKGSVTEVRELIKNIKGFKQVTVIERKKNWGLADSIIDGVTTIIHQYGKIIVLEDDLVTSPYFLKYMNEALDFYKDEEKVWHISGWNYPIAVDGLGDVFFWRLMNCWGWATWENNWQFFEKNTFKLINEFSKEQIRYLNLDGFNDAWSQVTLNNENRIKTWAIYWYATIVKNDGLCLNPVKTFVNNIGLDGSGVHCGDSDFFKTEIKELRKNVNYTTIFVEDKQVVNRIKLHYKHVDNNFLYRMLKRIYKIFKRGLNVK
;
A
#
# COMPACT_ATOMS: atom_id res chain seq x y z
N MET A 1 -21.83 -2.87 12.51
CA MET A 1 -20.71 -2.93 11.55
C MET A 1 -20.08 -4.30 11.60
N THR A 2 -19.96 -5.01 10.47
CA THR A 2 -19.10 -6.20 10.36
C THR A 2 -17.66 -5.75 10.13
N LEU A 3 -16.67 -6.35 10.78
CA LEU A 3 -15.26 -5.98 10.58
C LEU A 3 -14.71 -6.58 9.29
N ALA A 4 -13.88 -5.82 8.58
CA ALA A 4 -13.15 -6.33 7.43
C ALA A 4 -12.03 -7.28 7.89
N PRO A 5 -11.80 -8.41 7.17
CA PRO A 5 -10.65 -9.26 7.43
C PRO A 5 -9.35 -8.49 7.15
N ILE A 6 -8.35 -8.74 7.98
CA ILE A 6 -6.99 -8.25 7.79
C ILE A 6 -6.22 -9.30 7.00
N VAL A 7 -5.56 -8.89 5.92
CA VAL A 7 -4.65 -9.75 5.15
C VAL A 7 -3.25 -9.19 5.24
N LEU A 8 -2.35 -9.96 5.85
CA LEU A 8 -0.94 -9.63 6.03
C LEU A 8 -0.08 -10.50 5.11
N PHE A 9 0.74 -9.86 4.28
CA PHE A 9 1.70 -10.54 3.41
C PHE A 9 3.10 -10.51 4.03
N VAL A 10 3.68 -11.68 4.26
CA VAL A 10 5.00 -11.84 4.90
C VAL A 10 5.93 -12.69 4.04
N TYR A 11 7.24 -12.49 4.18
CA TYR A 11 8.21 -13.35 3.47
C TYR A 11 9.41 -13.74 4.35
N ASN A 12 10.48 -12.95 4.34
CA ASN A 12 11.78 -13.33 4.91
C ASN A 12 12.38 -12.27 5.84
N ARG A 13 11.55 -11.38 6.40
CA ARG A 13 11.98 -10.35 7.35
C ARG A 13 11.37 -10.59 8.73
N PRO A 14 11.95 -11.50 9.55
CA PRO A 14 11.40 -11.87 10.85
C PRO A 14 11.24 -10.68 11.80
N TRP A 15 12.24 -9.79 11.88
CA TRP A 15 12.16 -8.59 12.72
C TRP A 15 11.01 -7.67 12.31
N HIS A 16 10.90 -7.33 11.02
CA HIS A 16 9.83 -6.48 10.49
C HIS A 16 8.46 -7.11 10.73
N THR A 17 8.33 -8.42 10.42
CA THR A 17 7.10 -9.18 10.60
C THR A 17 6.64 -9.12 12.06
N GLN A 18 7.56 -9.32 13.02
CA GLN A 18 7.27 -9.20 14.45
C GLN A 18 6.78 -7.79 14.81
N GLN A 19 7.45 -6.73 14.35
CA GLN A 19 7.03 -5.36 14.64
C GLN A 19 5.63 -5.04 14.09
N THR A 20 5.34 -5.49 12.87
CA THR A 20 4.02 -5.31 12.24
C THR A 20 2.92 -6.04 13.01
N ILE A 21 3.15 -7.30 13.42
CA ILE A 21 2.19 -8.08 14.21
C ILE A 21 1.96 -7.44 15.58
N GLU A 22 3.02 -7.07 16.29
CA GLU A 22 2.90 -6.42 17.60
C GLU A 22 2.14 -5.09 17.52
N ALA A 23 2.32 -4.33 16.45
CA ALA A 23 1.56 -3.10 16.22
C ALA A 23 0.08 -3.40 15.97
N LEU A 24 -0.22 -4.37 15.12
CA LEU A 24 -1.60 -4.81 14.87
C LEU A 24 -2.28 -5.35 16.13
N GLN A 25 -1.59 -6.11 16.97
CA GLN A 25 -2.13 -6.61 18.25
C GLN A 25 -2.49 -5.49 19.23
N LYS A 26 -1.86 -4.32 19.12
CA LYS A 26 -2.14 -3.15 19.96
C LYS A 26 -3.29 -2.30 19.43
N ASN A 27 -3.91 -2.65 18.30
CA ASN A 27 -5.01 -1.89 17.74
C ASN A 27 -6.32 -2.09 18.51
N GLU A 28 -7.11 -1.03 18.61
CA GLU A 28 -8.55 -1.15 18.87
C GLU A 28 -9.16 -2.07 17.79
N LEU A 29 -10.04 -2.99 18.21
CA LEU A 29 -10.69 -4.03 17.37
C LEU A 29 -9.80 -5.21 16.96
N ALA A 30 -8.52 -5.28 17.37
CA ALA A 30 -7.65 -6.40 17.00
C ALA A 30 -8.22 -7.76 17.45
N ASN A 31 -8.66 -7.85 18.71
CA ASN A 31 -9.26 -9.05 19.31
C ASN A 31 -10.61 -9.46 18.69
N GLU A 32 -11.26 -8.57 17.94
CA GLU A 32 -12.51 -8.81 17.21
C GLU A 32 -12.28 -9.11 15.72
N SER A 33 -11.07 -8.83 15.22
CA SER A 33 -10.72 -8.95 13.80
C SER A 33 -10.20 -10.34 13.45
N GLU A 34 -10.47 -10.76 12.22
CA GLU A 34 -9.90 -11.97 11.65
C GLU A 34 -8.64 -11.62 10.85
N LEU A 35 -7.56 -12.34 11.09
CA LEU A 35 -6.25 -12.13 10.47
C LEU A 35 -5.88 -13.32 9.57
N PHE A 36 -5.69 -13.05 8.29
CA PHE A 36 -5.16 -13.98 7.31
C PHE A 36 -3.72 -13.61 6.99
N ILE A 37 -2.80 -14.57 7.11
CA ILE A 37 -1.37 -14.33 6.88
C ILE A 37 -0.90 -15.18 5.73
N TYR A 38 -0.51 -14.54 4.63
CA TYR A 38 0.07 -15.20 3.47
C TYR A 38 1.59 -15.20 3.59
N SER A 39 2.19 -16.40 3.59
CA SER A 39 3.64 -16.60 3.64
C SER A 39 4.12 -17.37 2.42
N ASP A 40 4.93 -16.72 1.58
CA ASP A 40 5.55 -17.37 0.41
C ASP A 40 6.59 -18.41 0.82
N ALA A 41 6.85 -19.39 -0.05
CA ALA A 41 8.01 -20.29 0.14
C ALA A 41 9.32 -19.55 -0.16
N PRO A 42 10.48 -20.03 0.32
CA PRO A 42 11.77 -19.45 -0.03
C PRO A 42 11.99 -19.43 -1.55
N LYS A 43 12.47 -18.30 -2.09
CA LYS A 43 12.85 -18.18 -3.50
C LYS A 43 14.15 -18.93 -3.82
N ASN A 44 15.02 -19.09 -2.83
CA ASN A 44 16.32 -19.73 -2.93
C ASN A 44 16.78 -20.21 -1.53
N GLU A 45 17.89 -20.96 -1.47
CA GLU A 45 18.41 -21.51 -0.21
C GLU A 45 18.80 -20.43 0.80
N SER A 46 19.30 -19.26 0.36
CA SER A 46 19.67 -18.19 1.29
C SER A 46 18.48 -17.57 2.02
N ALA A 47 17.29 -17.57 1.41
CA ALA A 47 16.06 -17.11 2.07
C ALA A 47 15.45 -18.14 3.03
N LYS A 48 15.86 -19.41 2.96
CA LYS A 48 15.21 -20.53 3.67
C LYS A 48 15.24 -20.38 5.19
N GLY A 49 16.35 -19.89 5.74
CA GLY A 49 16.48 -19.62 7.17
C GLY A 49 15.46 -18.59 7.65
N SER A 50 15.49 -17.39 7.08
CA SER A 50 14.61 -16.29 7.49
C SER A 50 13.13 -16.54 7.19
N VAL A 51 12.79 -17.28 6.12
CA VAL A 51 11.40 -17.69 5.86
C VAL A 51 10.93 -18.71 6.90
N THR A 52 11.78 -19.66 7.29
CA THR A 52 11.46 -20.62 8.37
C THR A 52 11.16 -19.87 9.66
N GLU A 53 12.02 -18.92 10.04
CA GLU A 53 11.84 -18.08 11.24
C GLU A 53 10.51 -17.30 11.19
N VAL A 54 10.20 -16.66 10.06
CA VAL A 54 8.90 -15.99 9.85
C VAL A 54 7.74 -16.97 9.99
N ARG A 55 7.83 -18.18 9.41
CA ARG A 55 6.76 -19.19 9.49
C ARG A 55 6.56 -19.73 10.90
N GLU A 56 7.63 -19.89 11.68
CA GLU A 56 7.55 -20.28 13.09
C GLU A 56 6.89 -19.18 13.94
N LEU A 57 7.24 -17.93 13.67
CA LEU A 57 6.68 -16.75 14.32
C LEU A 57 5.17 -16.64 14.09
N ILE A 58 4.71 -16.75 12.83
CA ILE A 58 3.30 -16.52 12.49
C ILE A 58 2.35 -17.64 12.94
N LYS A 59 2.85 -18.86 13.19
CA LYS A 59 2.04 -20.00 13.65
C LYS A 59 1.45 -19.81 15.05
N ASN A 60 2.10 -19.01 15.88
CA ASN A 60 1.78 -18.89 17.30
C ASN A 60 1.10 -17.56 17.65
N ILE A 61 0.72 -16.76 16.67
CA ILE A 61 0.09 -15.44 16.91
C ILE A 61 -1.24 -15.62 17.65
N LYS A 62 -1.44 -14.76 18.65
CA LYS A 62 -2.68 -14.58 19.42
C LYS A 62 -3.10 -13.10 19.38
N GLY A 63 -4.19 -12.74 20.06
CA GLY A 63 -4.65 -11.35 20.13
C GLY A 63 -5.59 -10.93 19.00
N PHE A 64 -6.03 -11.87 18.16
CA PHE A 64 -7.05 -11.69 17.14
C PHE A 64 -8.20 -12.66 17.37
N LYS A 65 -9.38 -12.37 16.82
CA LYS A 65 -10.55 -13.27 16.89
C LYS A 65 -10.23 -14.65 16.29
N GLN A 66 -9.57 -14.62 15.13
CA GLN A 66 -9.07 -15.81 14.45
C GLN A 66 -7.80 -15.45 13.68
N VAL A 67 -6.84 -16.38 13.65
CA VAL A 67 -5.65 -16.29 12.80
C VAL A 67 -5.62 -17.49 11.86
N THR A 68 -5.56 -17.22 10.56
CA THR A 68 -5.44 -18.23 9.51
C THR A 68 -4.14 -18.01 8.76
N VAL A 69 -3.26 -19.02 8.75
CA VAL A 69 -1.97 -18.95 8.05
C VAL A 69 -2.06 -19.72 6.73
N ILE A 70 -1.71 -19.06 5.63
CA ILE A 70 -1.65 -19.61 4.28
C ILE A 70 -0.18 -19.69 3.86
N GLU A 71 0.44 -20.84 4.07
CA GLU A 71 1.79 -21.11 3.58
C GLU A 71 1.77 -21.57 2.12
N ARG A 72 2.33 -20.77 1.21
CA ARG A 72 2.46 -21.19 -0.19
C ARG A 72 3.52 -22.29 -0.32
N LYS A 73 3.26 -23.23 -1.24
CA LYS A 73 4.19 -24.32 -1.59
C LYS A 73 5.40 -23.86 -2.41
N LYS A 74 5.30 -22.72 -3.10
CA LYS A 74 6.38 -22.09 -3.90
C LYS A 74 6.38 -20.58 -3.68
N ASN A 75 7.48 -19.91 -4.01
CA ASN A 75 7.53 -18.45 -4.04
C ASN A 75 6.76 -17.94 -5.27
N TRP A 76 5.69 -17.18 -5.07
CA TRP A 76 4.91 -16.52 -6.13
C TRP A 76 5.45 -15.11 -6.40
N GLY A 77 6.05 -14.51 -5.37
CA GLY A 77 6.46 -13.12 -5.33
C GLY A 77 5.29 -12.22 -4.92
N LEU A 78 5.64 -11.10 -4.29
CA LEU A 78 4.70 -10.19 -3.63
C LEU A 78 3.48 -9.82 -4.48
N ALA A 79 3.69 -9.41 -5.74
CA ALA A 79 2.60 -8.96 -6.60
C ALA A 79 1.53 -10.05 -6.83
N ASP A 80 1.95 -11.28 -7.13
CA ASP A 80 1.00 -12.36 -7.40
C ASP A 80 0.37 -12.87 -6.10
N SER A 81 1.12 -12.85 -5.00
CA SER A 81 0.59 -13.18 -3.68
C SER A 81 -0.49 -12.19 -3.22
N ILE A 82 -0.28 -10.89 -3.41
CA ILE A 82 -1.28 -9.85 -3.09
C ILE A 82 -2.53 -10.03 -3.95
N ILE A 83 -2.38 -10.18 -5.26
CA ILE A 83 -3.53 -10.31 -6.16
C ILE A 83 -4.38 -11.52 -5.77
N ASP A 84 -3.76 -12.68 -5.56
CA ASP A 84 -4.46 -13.90 -5.16
C ASP A 84 -5.09 -13.78 -3.76
N GLY A 85 -4.34 -13.31 -2.77
CA GLY A 85 -4.83 -13.20 -1.39
C GLY A 85 -5.94 -12.18 -1.23
N VAL A 86 -5.81 -11.00 -1.85
CA VAL A 86 -6.87 -9.98 -1.84
C VAL A 86 -8.11 -10.50 -2.53
N THR A 87 -7.98 -11.04 -3.75
CA THR A 87 -9.13 -11.55 -4.52
C THR A 87 -9.84 -12.69 -3.78
N THR A 88 -9.09 -13.63 -3.21
CA THR A 88 -9.66 -14.78 -2.51
C THR A 88 -10.45 -14.37 -1.27
N ILE A 89 -9.87 -13.48 -0.46
CA ILE A 89 -10.49 -13.07 0.81
C ILE A 89 -11.61 -12.07 0.55
N ILE A 90 -11.45 -11.11 -0.35
CA ILE A 90 -12.46 -10.08 -0.56
C ILE A 90 -13.77 -10.66 -1.12
N HIS A 91 -13.72 -11.69 -1.97
CA HIS A 91 -14.93 -12.38 -2.46
C HIS A 91 -15.72 -13.12 -1.37
N GLN A 92 -15.10 -13.39 -0.22
CA GLN A 92 -15.78 -14.04 0.91
C GLN A 92 -16.39 -13.03 1.88
N TYR A 93 -15.79 -11.84 2.00
CA TYR A 93 -16.13 -10.86 3.04
C TYR A 93 -16.71 -9.53 2.50
N GLY A 94 -16.67 -9.30 1.18
CA GLY A 94 -17.14 -8.07 0.52
C GLY A 94 -16.24 -6.83 0.71
N LYS A 95 -15.27 -6.88 1.62
CA LYS A 95 -14.30 -5.82 1.93
C LYS A 95 -13.05 -6.38 2.59
N ILE A 96 -11.97 -5.62 2.64
CA ILE A 96 -10.66 -6.10 3.11
C ILE A 96 -9.79 -4.96 3.66
N ILE A 97 -8.90 -5.30 4.61
CA ILE A 97 -7.76 -4.47 5.04
C ILE A 97 -6.47 -5.22 4.72
N VAL A 98 -5.50 -4.57 4.09
CA VAL A 98 -4.29 -5.20 3.54
C VAL A 98 -3.03 -4.53 4.10
N LEU A 99 -2.08 -5.33 4.57
CA LEU A 99 -0.77 -4.91 5.05
C LEU A 99 0.36 -5.80 4.50
N GLU A 100 1.57 -5.25 4.47
CA GLU A 100 2.83 -5.95 4.25
C GLU A 100 3.61 -6.05 5.56
N ASP A 101 4.69 -6.85 5.59
CA ASP A 101 5.44 -7.18 6.80
C ASP A 101 6.26 -6.03 7.39
N ASP A 102 6.33 -4.88 6.73
CA ASP A 102 7.13 -3.72 7.13
C ASP A 102 6.31 -2.48 7.52
N LEU A 103 5.07 -2.69 8.01
CA LEU A 103 4.14 -1.63 8.38
C LEU A 103 3.82 -1.63 9.87
N VAL A 104 4.35 -0.65 10.61
CA VAL A 104 3.98 -0.39 12.01
C VAL A 104 2.74 0.50 12.05
N THR A 105 1.64 -0.04 12.56
CA THR A 105 0.36 0.68 12.66
C THR A 105 0.23 1.45 13.98
N SER A 106 -0.56 2.51 13.93
CA SER A 106 -1.14 3.16 15.11
C SER A 106 -2.13 2.22 15.82
N PRO A 107 -2.33 2.36 17.15
CA PRO A 107 -3.41 1.69 17.87
C PRO A 107 -4.83 1.97 17.36
N TYR A 108 -5.04 2.98 16.52
CA TYR A 108 -6.37 3.33 15.99
C TYR A 108 -6.53 2.99 14.49
N PHE A 109 -5.54 2.34 13.87
CA PHE A 109 -5.54 2.05 12.44
C PHE A 109 -6.73 1.17 12.02
N LEU A 110 -6.97 0.05 12.72
CA LEU A 110 -8.07 -0.87 12.39
C LEU A 110 -9.44 -0.22 12.58
N LYS A 111 -9.59 0.61 13.62
CA LYS A 111 -10.79 1.40 13.84
C LYS A 111 -11.04 2.36 12.66
N TYR A 112 -10.05 3.17 12.30
CA TYR A 112 -10.14 4.10 11.18
C TYR A 112 -10.52 3.40 9.86
N MET A 113 -9.88 2.26 9.57
CA MET A 113 -10.16 1.49 8.35
C MET A 113 -11.60 0.97 8.33
N ASN A 114 -12.08 0.40 9.42
CA ASN A 114 -13.42 -0.15 9.50
C ASN A 114 -14.50 0.93 9.48
N GLU A 115 -14.31 2.03 10.22
CA GLU A 115 -15.24 3.17 10.22
C GLU A 115 -15.32 3.83 8.83
N ALA A 116 -14.18 4.00 8.14
CA ALA A 116 -14.16 4.53 6.77
C ALA A 116 -14.85 3.57 5.79
N LEU A 117 -14.59 2.26 5.91
CA LEU A 117 -15.24 1.24 5.07
C LEU A 117 -16.76 1.21 5.25
N ASP A 118 -17.25 1.43 6.48
CA ASP A 118 -18.69 1.45 6.78
C ASP A 118 -19.34 2.77 6.34
N PHE A 119 -18.65 3.90 6.56
CA PHE A 119 -19.15 5.24 6.23
C PHE A 119 -19.27 5.45 4.71
N TYR A 120 -18.30 4.98 3.92
CA TYR A 120 -18.25 5.22 2.47
C TYR A 120 -18.75 4.04 1.60
N LYS A 121 -19.33 3.00 2.20
CA LYS A 121 -19.72 1.77 1.48
C LYS A 121 -20.68 1.99 0.30
N ASP A 122 -21.51 3.03 0.37
CA ASP A 122 -22.54 3.35 -0.61
C ASP A 122 -22.12 4.50 -1.55
N GLU A 123 -20.90 5.04 -1.41
CA GLU A 123 -20.39 6.12 -2.25
C GLU A 123 -19.52 5.59 -3.38
N GLU A 124 -20.06 5.61 -4.61
CA GLU A 124 -19.42 5.08 -5.81
C GLU A 124 -18.10 5.77 -6.16
N LYS A 125 -17.89 7.02 -5.72
CA LYS A 125 -16.62 7.72 -5.95
C LYS A 125 -15.49 7.27 -5.03
N VAL A 126 -15.75 6.57 -3.93
CA VAL A 126 -14.68 6.18 -2.99
C VAL A 126 -14.21 4.76 -3.30
N TRP A 127 -12.99 4.67 -3.84
CA TRP A 127 -12.46 3.40 -4.33
C TRP A 127 -11.48 2.73 -3.37
N HIS A 128 -10.77 3.54 -2.60
CA HIS A 128 -9.65 3.09 -1.79
C HIS A 128 -9.54 3.93 -0.54
N ILE A 129 -9.24 3.27 0.57
CA ILE A 129 -8.91 3.91 1.84
C ILE A 129 -7.45 3.61 2.13
N SER A 130 -6.63 4.65 2.25
CA SER A 130 -5.25 4.53 2.71
C SER A 130 -5.15 4.79 4.20
N GLY A 131 -4.18 4.15 4.86
CA GLY A 131 -3.75 4.45 6.22
C GLY A 131 -2.55 5.38 6.28
N TRP A 132 -1.99 5.76 5.12
CA TRP A 132 -0.77 6.55 5.03
C TRP A 132 -0.98 7.90 4.34
N ASN A 133 -0.12 8.87 4.66
CA ASN A 133 -0.01 10.13 3.95
C ASN A 133 1.43 10.63 3.91
N TYR A 134 1.73 11.48 2.91
CA TYR A 134 3.01 12.17 2.78
C TYR A 134 3.29 13.07 3.98
N PRO A 135 4.56 13.32 4.32
CA PRO A 135 4.95 14.28 5.36
C PRO A 135 4.79 15.71 4.84
N ILE A 136 3.54 16.15 4.71
CA ILE A 136 3.15 17.49 4.29
C ILE A 136 2.72 18.33 5.51
N ALA A 137 2.76 19.65 5.37
CA ALA A 137 2.13 20.54 6.35
C ALA A 137 0.64 20.19 6.47
N VAL A 138 0.13 20.11 7.71
CA VAL A 138 -1.25 19.70 8.00
C VAL A 138 -2.15 20.88 8.40
N ASP A 139 -1.60 22.07 8.56
CA ASP A 139 -2.33 23.26 8.98
C ASP A 139 -3.48 23.58 8.03
N GLY A 140 -4.66 23.81 8.62
CA GLY A 140 -5.90 24.12 7.91
C GLY A 140 -6.53 22.96 7.14
N LEU A 141 -6.05 21.72 7.32
CA LEU A 141 -6.70 20.52 6.77
C LEU A 141 -7.64 19.88 7.81
N GLY A 142 -8.61 19.10 7.32
CA GLY A 142 -9.47 18.25 8.17
C GLY A 142 -8.73 17.02 8.72
N ASP A 143 -9.48 15.99 9.13
CA ASP A 143 -8.86 14.72 9.56
C ASP A 143 -8.56 13.80 8.37
N VAL A 144 -9.33 13.91 7.29
CA VAL A 144 -9.19 13.14 6.04
C VAL A 144 -9.34 14.06 4.82
N PHE A 145 -8.86 13.59 3.67
CA PHE A 145 -9.07 14.22 2.38
C PHE A 145 -9.22 13.17 1.28
N PHE A 146 -9.84 13.57 0.17
CA PHE A 146 -9.86 12.76 -1.05
C PHE A 146 -8.82 13.27 -2.04
N TRP A 147 -8.17 12.35 -2.73
CA TRP A 147 -7.32 12.69 -3.86
C TRP A 147 -7.19 11.54 -4.86
N ARG A 148 -6.50 11.79 -5.96
CA ARG A 148 -6.54 10.95 -7.15
C ARG A 148 -5.65 9.70 -7.15
N LEU A 149 -4.69 9.57 -6.24
CA LEU A 149 -3.72 8.48 -6.26
C LEU A 149 -3.90 7.59 -5.03
N MET A 150 -3.78 6.28 -5.20
CA MET A 150 -3.83 5.36 -4.06
C MET A 150 -2.47 5.35 -3.33
N ASN A 151 -2.43 4.86 -2.09
CA ASN A 151 -1.18 4.59 -1.37
C ASN A 151 -1.27 3.21 -0.73
N CYS A 152 -0.32 2.34 -1.06
CA CYS A 152 -0.37 0.92 -0.70
C CYS A 152 0.13 0.59 0.72
N TRP A 153 0.53 1.57 1.53
CA TRP A 153 1.00 1.33 2.89
C TRP A 153 -0.17 1.27 3.88
N GLY A 154 -0.72 0.07 4.02
CA GLY A 154 -1.88 -0.21 4.86
C GLY A 154 -3.12 0.39 4.21
N TRP A 155 -3.95 -0.45 3.61
CA TRP A 155 -5.07 0.04 2.81
C TRP A 155 -6.28 -0.87 2.88
N ALA A 156 -7.42 -0.34 2.45
CA ALA A 156 -8.67 -1.07 2.41
C ALA A 156 -9.48 -0.74 1.14
N THR A 157 -10.34 -1.67 0.74
CA THR A 157 -11.29 -1.50 -0.35
C THR A 157 -12.47 -2.47 -0.21
N TRP A 158 -13.42 -2.37 -1.14
CA TRP A 158 -14.60 -3.22 -1.26
C TRP A 158 -14.51 -4.11 -2.49
N GLU A 159 -15.18 -5.25 -2.44
CA GLU A 159 -15.29 -6.19 -3.56
C GLU A 159 -15.84 -5.50 -4.81
N ASN A 160 -16.86 -4.65 -4.64
CA ASN A 160 -17.48 -3.91 -5.74
C ASN A 160 -16.49 -3.05 -6.52
N ASN A 161 -15.38 -2.64 -5.92
CA ASN A 161 -14.33 -1.88 -6.58
C ASN A 161 -13.21 -2.82 -7.07
N TRP A 162 -12.79 -3.78 -6.24
CA TRP A 162 -11.70 -4.71 -6.55
C TRP A 162 -12.02 -5.63 -7.74
N GLN A 163 -13.29 -5.95 -8.00
CA GLN A 163 -13.70 -6.75 -9.16
C GLN A 163 -13.25 -6.16 -10.51
N PHE A 164 -12.96 -4.86 -10.58
CA PHE A 164 -12.43 -4.19 -11.76
C PHE A 164 -10.90 -4.24 -11.87
N PHE A 165 -10.20 -4.81 -10.89
CA PHE A 165 -8.74 -4.95 -10.94
C PHE A 165 -8.33 -5.88 -12.09
N GLU A 166 -7.48 -5.38 -12.98
CA GLU A 166 -6.92 -6.17 -14.08
C GLU A 166 -5.43 -5.88 -14.26
N LYS A 167 -4.60 -6.92 -14.16
CA LYS A 167 -3.17 -6.83 -14.43
C LYS A 167 -2.87 -7.09 -15.91
N ASN A 168 -3.15 -6.10 -16.76
CA ASN A 168 -2.96 -6.21 -18.21
C ASN A 168 -2.26 -4.96 -18.79
N THR A 169 -0.94 -5.04 -19.01
CA THR A 169 -0.14 -3.89 -19.49
C THR A 169 -0.52 -3.46 -20.89
N PHE A 170 -0.75 -4.41 -21.79
CA PHE A 170 -1.10 -4.14 -23.17
C PHE A 170 -2.41 -3.35 -23.25
N LYS A 171 -3.43 -3.80 -22.51
CA LYS A 171 -4.71 -3.11 -22.41
C LYS A 171 -4.56 -1.71 -21.81
N LEU A 172 -3.80 -1.57 -20.73
CA LEU A 172 -3.52 -0.25 -20.14
C LEU A 172 -2.87 0.70 -21.15
N ILE A 173 -1.83 0.26 -21.86
CA ILE A 173 -1.09 1.07 -22.83
C ILE A 173 -1.98 1.53 -23.99
N ASN A 174 -2.91 0.68 -24.45
CA ASN A 174 -3.78 1.00 -25.58
C ASN A 174 -4.98 1.87 -25.19
N GLU A 175 -5.48 1.77 -23.95
CA GLU A 175 -6.70 2.45 -23.52
C GLU A 175 -6.45 3.78 -22.80
N PHE A 176 -5.28 3.97 -22.17
CA PHE A 176 -4.99 5.22 -21.44
C PHE A 176 -4.72 6.38 -22.38
N SER A 177 -5.48 7.47 -22.20
CA SER A 177 -5.23 8.73 -22.87
C SER A 177 -3.99 9.45 -22.31
N LYS A 178 -3.41 10.37 -23.09
CA LYS A 178 -2.32 11.26 -22.62
C LYS A 178 -2.71 12.06 -21.37
N GLU A 179 -3.99 12.42 -21.25
CA GLU A 179 -4.51 13.15 -20.10
C GLU A 179 -4.57 12.26 -18.85
N GLN A 180 -5.08 11.03 -18.95
CA GLN A 180 -5.07 10.07 -17.84
C GLN A 180 -3.65 9.72 -17.41
N ILE A 181 -2.71 9.58 -18.35
CA ILE A 181 -1.30 9.38 -18.04
C ILE A 181 -0.74 10.59 -17.27
N ARG A 182 -1.03 11.82 -17.72
CA ARG A 182 -0.61 13.05 -17.01
C ARG A 182 -1.23 13.13 -15.61
N TYR A 183 -2.50 12.75 -15.48
CA TYR A 183 -3.25 12.74 -14.23
C TYR A 183 -2.63 11.77 -13.22
N LEU A 184 -2.36 10.54 -13.65
CA LEU A 184 -1.68 9.50 -12.87
C LEU A 184 -0.24 9.90 -12.53
N ASN A 185 0.44 10.64 -13.42
CA ASN A 185 1.77 11.18 -13.21
C ASN A 185 1.82 12.44 -12.32
N LEU A 186 0.75 12.73 -11.57
CA LEU A 186 0.63 13.90 -10.71
C LEU A 186 0.95 15.21 -11.47
N ASP A 187 0.46 15.35 -12.70
CA ASP A 187 0.72 16.47 -13.59
C ASP A 187 2.21 16.66 -13.94
N GLY A 188 2.98 15.56 -13.95
CA GLY A 188 4.41 15.53 -14.27
C GLY A 188 5.33 15.69 -13.05
N PHE A 189 4.78 15.69 -11.83
CA PHE A 189 5.55 15.76 -10.59
C PHE A 189 6.04 14.39 -10.11
N ASN A 190 5.47 13.30 -10.64
CA ASN A 190 6.00 11.96 -10.48
C ASN A 190 6.04 11.24 -11.86
N ASP A 191 6.56 10.01 -11.88
CA ASP A 191 6.63 9.18 -13.08
C ASP A 191 6.04 7.80 -12.82
N ALA A 192 4.80 7.77 -12.31
CA ALA A 192 4.10 6.54 -11.97
C ALA A 192 3.82 5.66 -13.21
N TRP A 193 3.51 6.26 -14.37
CA TRP A 193 3.27 5.55 -15.62
C TRP A 193 4.48 4.73 -16.10
N SER A 194 5.71 5.13 -15.76
CA SER A 194 6.89 4.31 -16.03
C SER A 194 6.78 2.91 -15.44
N GLN A 195 6.05 2.71 -14.34
CA GLN A 195 5.84 1.38 -13.79
C GLN A 195 5.01 0.49 -14.72
N VAL A 196 4.05 1.04 -15.48
CA VAL A 196 3.30 0.28 -16.50
C VAL A 196 4.23 -0.19 -17.60
N THR A 197 5.05 0.71 -18.16
CA THR A 197 5.98 0.37 -19.25
C THR A 197 7.04 -0.61 -18.79
N LEU A 198 7.57 -0.45 -17.57
CA LEU A 198 8.58 -1.36 -17.02
C LEU A 198 8.04 -2.75 -16.68
N ASN A 199 6.77 -2.88 -16.27
CA ASN A 199 6.13 -4.19 -16.15
C ASN A 199 5.94 -4.81 -17.54
N ASN A 200 5.57 -4.03 -18.56
CA ASN A 200 5.42 -4.52 -19.94
C ASN A 200 6.74 -5.04 -20.51
N GLU A 201 7.86 -4.40 -20.13
CA GLU A 201 9.22 -4.84 -20.46
C GLU A 201 9.74 -5.99 -19.57
N ASN A 202 8.94 -6.52 -18.64
CA ASN A 202 9.33 -7.52 -17.63
C ASN A 202 10.52 -7.12 -16.74
N ARG A 203 10.77 -5.81 -16.58
CA ARG A 203 11.88 -5.29 -15.77
C ARG A 203 11.54 -5.11 -14.30
N ILE A 204 10.26 -5.02 -13.99
CA ILE A 204 9.71 -5.04 -12.64
C ILE A 204 8.47 -5.93 -12.63
N LYS A 205 8.05 -6.35 -11.44
CA LYS A 205 6.82 -7.12 -11.23
C LYS A 205 6.07 -6.52 -10.06
N THR A 206 5.25 -5.50 -10.33
CA THR A 206 4.45 -4.80 -9.30
C THR A 206 2.97 -5.02 -9.51
N TRP A 207 2.15 -4.80 -8.48
CA TRP A 207 0.69 -4.89 -8.56
C TRP A 207 0.05 -3.49 -8.42
N ALA A 208 0.64 -2.63 -7.60
CA ALA A 208 0.07 -1.35 -7.19
C ALA A 208 -0.34 -0.47 -8.39
N ILE A 209 0.54 -0.30 -9.39
CA ILE A 209 0.25 0.57 -10.55
C ILE A 209 -1.00 0.16 -11.33
N TYR A 210 -1.34 -1.13 -11.35
CA TYR A 210 -2.56 -1.60 -12.00
C TYR A 210 -3.81 -1.18 -11.22
N TRP A 211 -3.74 -1.17 -9.88
CA TRP A 211 -4.82 -0.65 -9.05
C TRP A 211 -4.96 0.87 -9.17
N TYR A 212 -3.86 1.64 -9.23
CA TYR A 212 -3.91 3.07 -9.56
C TYR A 212 -4.66 3.28 -10.88
N ALA A 213 -4.29 2.51 -11.90
CA ALA A 213 -4.86 2.64 -13.23
C ALA A 213 -6.34 2.24 -13.26
N THR A 214 -6.73 1.18 -12.54
CA THR A 214 -8.15 0.79 -12.38
C THR A 214 -8.95 1.93 -11.74
N ILE A 215 -8.47 2.54 -10.66
CA ILE A 215 -9.17 3.67 -10.00
C ILE A 215 -9.33 4.86 -10.96
N VAL A 216 -8.26 5.25 -11.65
CA VAL A 216 -8.28 6.37 -12.61
C VAL A 216 -9.23 6.10 -13.78
N LYS A 217 -9.31 4.87 -14.27
CA LYS A 217 -10.24 4.49 -15.36
C LYS A 217 -11.71 4.58 -14.97
N ASN A 218 -12.02 4.50 -13.68
CA ASN A 218 -13.37 4.54 -13.17
C ASN A 218 -13.69 5.86 -12.44
N ASP A 219 -12.89 6.91 -12.68
CA ASP A 219 -13.04 8.23 -12.07
C ASP A 219 -13.13 8.20 -10.52
N GLY A 220 -12.48 7.20 -9.92
CA GLY A 220 -12.49 6.97 -8.48
C GLY A 220 -11.54 7.88 -7.71
N LEU A 221 -11.87 8.12 -6.44
CA LEU A 221 -11.08 8.86 -5.47
C LEU A 221 -10.57 7.95 -4.36
N CYS A 222 -9.42 8.33 -3.80
CA CYS A 222 -8.78 7.66 -2.68
C CYS A 222 -8.93 8.53 -1.43
N LEU A 223 -9.46 7.95 -0.35
CA LEU A 223 -9.47 8.55 0.98
C LEU A 223 -8.09 8.37 1.61
N ASN A 224 -7.52 9.48 2.09
CA ASN A 224 -6.31 9.45 2.88
C ASN A 224 -6.53 10.22 4.19
N PRO A 225 -5.89 9.79 5.29
CA PRO A 225 -5.87 10.54 6.52
C PRO A 225 -4.89 11.70 6.37
N VAL A 226 -5.16 12.84 7.00
CA VAL A 226 -4.20 13.95 6.99
C VAL A 226 -2.95 13.58 7.79
N LYS A 227 -3.12 12.90 8.94
CA LYS A 227 -2.03 12.34 9.75
C LYS A 227 -1.97 10.81 9.54
N THR A 228 -0.79 10.28 9.24
CA THR A 228 -0.62 8.85 8.93
C THR A 228 -0.93 7.94 10.12
N PHE A 229 -1.67 6.85 9.89
CA PHE A 229 -1.87 5.75 10.84
C PHE A 229 -0.86 4.62 10.66
N VAL A 230 0.05 4.72 9.68
CA VAL A 230 1.04 3.70 9.35
C VAL A 230 2.42 4.34 9.22
N ASN A 231 3.44 3.67 9.76
CA ASN A 231 4.84 3.99 9.50
C ASN A 231 5.50 2.80 8.80
N ASN A 232 6.12 3.04 7.64
CA ASN A 232 6.86 2.00 6.92
C ASN A 232 8.30 1.92 7.47
N ILE A 233 8.67 0.75 7.99
CA ILE A 233 9.98 0.46 8.58
C ILE A 233 10.92 -0.30 7.61
N GLY A 234 10.45 -0.66 6.41
CA GLY A 234 11.18 -1.44 5.40
C GLY A 234 11.98 -0.61 4.40
N LEU A 235 12.13 0.69 4.63
CA LEU A 235 13.00 1.60 3.86
C LEU A 235 14.48 1.54 4.32
N ASP A 236 14.89 0.42 4.90
CA ASP A 236 16.23 0.11 5.39
C ASP A 236 17.12 -0.62 4.35
N GLY A 237 16.64 -0.73 3.11
CA GLY A 237 17.31 -1.43 2.02
C GLY A 237 17.06 -2.94 1.96
N SER A 238 16.32 -3.53 2.90
CA SER A 238 15.92 -4.96 2.86
C SER A 238 14.72 -5.24 1.93
N GLY A 239 14.05 -4.17 1.47
CA GLY A 239 13.00 -4.07 0.46
C GLY A 239 13.26 -4.76 -0.89
N VAL A 240 12.32 -5.56 -1.42
CA VAL A 240 12.35 -5.98 -2.85
C VAL A 240 12.17 -4.77 -3.78
N HIS A 241 11.50 -3.72 -3.30
CA HIS A 241 11.23 -2.48 -4.04
C HIS A 241 11.75 -1.20 -3.36
N CYS A 242 12.55 -1.31 -2.30
CA CYS A 242 13.05 -0.14 -1.57
C CYS A 242 14.51 0.16 -1.93
N GLY A 243 14.84 1.45 -2.04
CA GLY A 243 16.19 1.98 -1.85
C GLY A 243 16.29 2.58 -0.44
N ASP A 244 17.50 2.63 0.12
CA ASP A 244 17.77 3.21 1.43
C ASP A 244 17.38 4.70 1.43
N SER A 245 16.32 5.09 2.17
CA SER A 245 15.82 6.46 2.13
C SER A 245 15.05 6.84 3.40
N ASP A 246 15.58 7.83 4.13
CA ASP A 246 14.95 8.41 5.33
C ASP A 246 13.74 9.32 5.05
N PHE A 247 13.43 9.61 3.77
CA PHE A 247 12.49 10.66 3.37
C PHE A 247 11.03 10.43 3.80
N PHE A 248 10.66 9.22 4.18
CA PHE A 248 9.28 8.86 4.51
C PHE A 248 9.07 8.47 5.98
N LYS A 249 10.10 8.56 6.83
CA LYS A 249 9.97 8.28 8.27
C LYS A 249 9.00 9.29 8.88
N THR A 250 7.87 8.80 9.39
CA THR A 250 6.83 9.64 10.00
C THR A 250 6.58 9.17 11.42
N GLU A 251 6.63 10.08 12.39
CA GLU A 251 6.36 9.74 13.79
C GLU A 251 4.84 9.68 14.05
N ILE A 252 4.38 8.53 14.54
CA ILE A 252 2.99 8.27 14.96
C ILE A 252 2.76 8.90 16.35
N LYS A 253 2.88 10.23 16.49
CA LYS A 253 2.84 10.90 17.81
C LYS A 253 1.53 11.58 18.17
N GLU A 254 0.65 11.86 17.20
CA GLU A 254 -0.57 12.64 17.47
C GLU A 254 -1.79 12.15 16.67
N LEU A 255 -2.20 10.90 16.90
CA LEU A 255 -3.39 10.37 16.25
C LEU A 255 -4.61 10.51 17.15
N ARG A 256 -5.69 11.00 16.55
CA ARG A 256 -6.98 11.18 17.21
C ARG A 256 -7.71 9.85 17.22
N LYS A 257 -8.35 9.55 18.35
CA LYS A 257 -9.21 8.38 18.51
C LYS A 257 -10.44 8.41 17.61
N ASN A 258 -10.91 9.60 17.21
CA ASN A 258 -12.08 9.79 16.37
C ASN A 258 -11.68 10.63 15.15
N VAL A 259 -12.19 10.24 13.98
CA VAL A 259 -11.93 10.88 12.69
C VAL A 259 -13.23 11.50 12.18
N ASN A 260 -13.20 12.76 11.76
CA ASN A 260 -14.33 13.40 11.11
C ASN A 260 -14.27 13.12 9.60
N TYR A 261 -15.18 12.27 9.12
CA TYR A 261 -15.33 11.94 7.71
C TYR A 261 -16.04 13.05 6.94
N THR A 262 -15.52 13.40 5.77
CA THR A 262 -16.12 14.41 4.89
C THR A 262 -17.14 13.76 3.95
N THR A 263 -18.21 14.49 3.64
CA THR A 263 -19.20 14.13 2.60
C THR A 263 -18.97 14.91 1.30
N ILE A 264 -17.82 15.58 1.17
CA ILE A 264 -17.42 16.31 -0.04
C ILE A 264 -16.48 15.42 -0.85
N PHE A 265 -17.02 14.77 -1.88
CA PHE A 265 -16.32 13.79 -2.72
C PHE A 265 -15.62 14.43 -3.91
N VAL A 266 -14.65 15.30 -3.61
CA VAL A 266 -13.81 15.96 -4.62
C VAL A 266 -12.35 15.92 -4.18
N GLU A 267 -11.45 15.96 -5.15
CA GLU A 267 -10.03 16.05 -4.86
C GLU A 267 -9.68 17.35 -4.14
N ASP A 268 -8.95 17.23 -3.03
CA ASP A 268 -8.44 18.35 -2.28
C ASP A 268 -7.23 19.00 -3.00
N LYS A 269 -7.50 20.11 -3.67
CA LYS A 269 -6.50 20.87 -4.43
C LYS A 269 -5.36 21.41 -3.55
N GLN A 270 -5.65 21.74 -2.28
CA GLN A 270 -4.65 22.24 -1.35
C GLN A 270 -3.66 21.14 -0.99
N VAL A 271 -4.15 19.93 -0.71
CA VAL A 271 -3.32 18.75 -0.43
C VAL A 271 -2.52 18.34 -1.67
N VAL A 272 -3.12 18.29 -2.85
CA VAL A 272 -2.41 17.99 -4.11
C VAL A 272 -1.23 18.94 -4.33
N ASN A 273 -1.43 20.24 -4.09
CA ASN A 273 -0.35 21.22 -4.21
C ASN A 273 0.77 20.99 -3.19
N ARG A 274 0.43 20.64 -1.94
CA ARG A 274 1.42 20.33 -0.90
C ARG A 274 2.22 19.06 -1.24
N ILE A 275 1.56 18.01 -1.74
CA ILE A 275 2.24 16.77 -2.18
C ILE A 275 3.14 17.05 -3.39
N LYS A 276 2.68 17.83 -4.37
CA LYS A 276 3.50 18.29 -5.51
C LYS A 276 4.76 19.04 -5.07
N LEU A 277 4.64 19.92 -4.08
CA LEU A 277 5.81 20.61 -3.51
C LEU A 277 6.76 19.61 -2.83
N HIS A 278 6.23 18.65 -2.07
CA HIS A 278 7.04 17.59 -1.46
C HIS A 278 7.86 16.82 -2.52
N TYR A 279 7.23 16.39 -3.63
CA TYR A 279 7.95 15.74 -4.74
C TYR A 279 9.05 16.62 -5.34
N LYS A 280 8.79 17.92 -5.55
CA LYS A 280 9.82 18.87 -6.02
C LYS A 280 11.00 18.98 -5.05
N HIS A 281 10.74 19.00 -3.74
CA HIS A 281 11.80 19.07 -2.73
C HIS A 281 12.66 17.80 -2.71
N VAL A 282 12.03 16.62 -2.79
CA VAL A 282 12.74 15.34 -2.87
C VAL A 282 13.57 15.24 -4.15
N ASP A 283 13.00 15.59 -5.32
CA ASP A 283 13.74 15.61 -6.59
C ASP A 283 14.86 16.66 -6.62
N ASN A 284 14.74 17.76 -5.87
CA ASN A 284 15.81 18.75 -5.74
C ASN A 284 16.96 18.28 -4.84
N ASN A 285 16.74 17.27 -4.00
CA ASN A 285 17.80 16.73 -3.16
C ASN A 285 18.90 16.07 -4.03
N PHE A 286 20.11 16.60 -3.94
CA PHE A 286 21.25 16.20 -4.77
C PHE A 286 21.59 14.71 -4.63
N LEU A 287 21.52 14.18 -3.40
CA LEU A 287 21.74 12.76 -3.11
C LEU A 287 20.68 11.87 -3.77
N TYR A 288 19.40 12.28 -3.73
CA TYR A 288 18.32 11.57 -4.39
C TYR A 288 18.48 11.58 -5.93
N ARG A 289 18.89 12.72 -6.52
CA ARG A 289 19.22 12.79 -7.96
C ARG A 289 20.38 11.87 -8.34
N MET A 290 21.40 11.79 -7.49
CA MET A 290 22.55 10.90 -7.68
C MET A 290 22.14 9.43 -7.60
N LEU A 291 21.35 9.04 -6.59
CA LEU A 291 20.81 7.69 -6.43
C LEU A 291 19.86 7.31 -7.59
N LYS A 292 18.99 8.21 -8.04
CA LYS A 292 18.12 8.02 -9.21
C LYS A 292 18.93 7.89 -10.51
N ARG A 293 20.05 8.59 -10.65
CA ARG A 293 21.01 8.45 -11.76
C ARG A 293 21.73 7.10 -11.71
N ILE A 294 22.24 6.70 -10.55
CA ILE A 294 22.91 5.41 -10.34
C ILE A 294 21.93 4.27 -10.62
N TYR A 295 20.71 4.33 -10.09
CA TYR A 295 19.62 3.39 -10.38
C TYR A 295 19.31 3.34 -11.89
N LYS A 296 19.22 4.48 -12.58
CA LYS A 296 19.07 4.53 -14.06
C LYS A 296 20.27 3.94 -14.81
N ILE A 297 21.49 4.08 -14.31
CA ILE A 297 22.72 3.53 -14.93
C ILE A 297 22.78 2.02 -14.75
N PHE A 298 22.50 1.49 -13.55
CA PHE A 298 22.38 0.04 -13.31
C PHE A 298 21.27 -0.59 -14.16
N LYS A 299 20.16 0.12 -14.37
CA LYS A 299 19.08 -0.31 -15.27
C LYS A 299 19.45 -0.31 -16.76
N ARG A 300 20.46 0.46 -17.16
CA ARG A 300 21.01 0.47 -18.54
C ARG A 300 22.15 -0.54 -18.69
N GLY A 301 22.89 -0.85 -17.64
CA GLY A 301 23.97 -1.85 -17.63
C GLY A 301 23.50 -3.30 -17.72
N LEU A 302 22.26 -3.58 -17.30
CA LEU A 302 21.61 -4.89 -17.50
C LEU A 302 21.14 -5.14 -18.95
N ASN A 303 21.38 -4.21 -19.89
CA ASN A 303 21.08 -4.37 -21.32
C ASN A 303 22.27 -4.90 -22.14
N VAL A 304 23.28 -5.52 -21.50
CA VAL A 304 24.33 -6.27 -22.21
C VAL A 304 24.55 -7.61 -21.50
N LYS A 305 23.64 -8.55 -21.74
CA LYS A 305 23.87 -9.97 -22.08
C LYS A 305 22.57 -10.76 -21.96
#